data_AF-A0A972CG87-F1
#
_entry.id   AF-A0A972CG87-F1
#
_cell.length_a   1.000
_cell.length_b   1.000
_cell.length_c   1.000
_cell.angle_alpha   90.00
_cell.angle_beta   90.00
_cell.angle_gamma   90.00
#
_symmetry.space_group_name_H-M   'P 1'
#
loop_
_entity.id
_entity.type
_entity.pdbx_description
1 polymer ?
#
loop_
_entity_poly.entity_id
_entity_poly.type
_entity_poly.pdbx_seq_one_letter_code
_entity_poly.pdbx_strand_id
1 'polypeptide(L)'
;VVPSYVEANSIEDLNDYVDEFGGEIIGIDSGAGIMEATERAIEEYGLNYKLLSGSGPTMTAALAKAIESEKAIVVTGWAPHWKFARFDLKRLEDPKGVYGDVERIHISARKGFVDDMPEVAEFFSNYKFTDEQLGSLMAAIEDHGGEPIEAAREWMLENEELVNSWLPVK
;
A
#
# COMPACT_ATOMS: atom_id res chain seq x y z
N VAL A 1 -6.35 -6.60 -5.19
CA VAL A 1 -5.43 -6.32 -6.33
C VAL A 1 -4.98 -7.66 -6.89
N VAL A 2 -4.89 -7.78 -8.21
CA VAL A 2 -4.47 -9.01 -8.92
C VAL A 2 -3.46 -8.67 -10.02
N PRO A 3 -2.63 -9.62 -10.49
CA PRO A 3 -1.86 -9.46 -11.73
C PRO A 3 -2.75 -9.17 -12.93
N SER A 4 -2.28 -8.35 -13.88
CA SER A 4 -3.10 -7.92 -15.03
C SER A 4 -3.53 -9.06 -15.97
N TYR A 5 -2.80 -10.18 -15.97
CA TYR A 5 -3.14 -11.38 -16.76
C TYR A 5 -4.29 -12.22 -16.17
N VAL A 6 -4.75 -11.91 -14.96
CA VAL A 6 -5.93 -12.55 -14.36
C VAL A 6 -7.19 -12.01 -15.02
N GLU A 7 -8.21 -12.85 -15.25
CA GLU A 7 -9.43 -12.45 -15.96
C GLU A 7 -10.37 -11.59 -15.10
N ALA A 8 -10.52 -11.88 -13.79
CA ALA A 8 -11.38 -11.14 -12.87
C ALA A 8 -11.12 -9.63 -12.91
N ASN A 9 -12.16 -8.80 -13.06
CA ASN A 9 -12.08 -7.34 -13.15
C ASN A 9 -12.80 -6.64 -11.99
N SER A 10 -13.78 -7.29 -11.37
CA SER A 10 -14.53 -6.81 -10.21
C SER A 10 -14.30 -7.71 -9.00
N ILE A 11 -14.51 -7.18 -7.79
CA ILE A 11 -14.57 -8.00 -6.57
C ILE A 11 -15.71 -9.04 -6.66
N GLU A 12 -16.80 -8.73 -7.37
CA GLU A 12 -17.91 -9.66 -7.59
C GLU A 12 -17.48 -10.91 -8.35
N ASP A 13 -16.50 -10.78 -9.25
CA ASP A 13 -16.01 -11.87 -10.08
C ASP A 13 -15.21 -12.91 -9.27
N LEU A 14 -14.69 -12.54 -8.08
CA LEU A 14 -13.77 -13.40 -7.33
C LEU A 14 -14.34 -14.80 -7.07
N ASN A 15 -15.65 -14.90 -6.79
CA ASN A 15 -16.28 -16.20 -6.54
C ASN A 15 -16.27 -17.15 -7.76
N ASP A 16 -16.11 -16.64 -8.98
CA ASP A 16 -16.00 -17.46 -10.19
C ASP A 16 -14.61 -18.10 -10.34
N TYR A 17 -13.61 -17.63 -9.57
CA TYR A 17 -12.21 -18.01 -9.67
C TYR A 17 -11.62 -18.58 -8.37
N VAL A 18 -12.47 -19.00 -7.41
CA VAL A 18 -12.04 -19.48 -6.08
C VAL A 18 -10.93 -20.52 -6.16
N ASP A 19 -11.08 -21.52 -7.03
CA ASP A 19 -10.10 -22.60 -7.20
C ASP A 19 -8.75 -22.10 -7.74
N GLU A 20 -8.76 -21.10 -8.63
CA GLU A 20 -7.55 -20.51 -9.22
C GLU A 20 -6.74 -19.73 -8.17
N PHE A 21 -7.44 -19.06 -7.26
CA PHE A 21 -6.84 -18.31 -6.16
C PHE A 21 -6.63 -19.16 -4.89
N GLY A 22 -7.02 -20.44 -4.91
CA GLY A 22 -6.95 -21.33 -3.75
C GLY A 22 -7.88 -20.96 -2.59
N GLY A 23 -8.89 -20.12 -2.83
CA GLY A 23 -9.81 -19.63 -1.79
C GLY A 23 -9.14 -18.72 -0.75
N GLU A 24 -8.01 -18.08 -1.09
CA GLU A 24 -7.23 -17.27 -0.17
C GLU A 24 -7.02 -15.85 -0.71
N ILE A 25 -7.09 -14.86 0.17
CA ILE A 25 -6.64 -13.49 -0.07
C ILE A 25 -5.40 -13.25 0.77
N ILE A 26 -4.29 -12.88 0.13
CA ILE A 26 -3.03 -12.64 0.84
C ILE A 26 -3.02 -11.21 1.37
N GLY A 27 -3.10 -11.10 2.70
CA GLY A 27 -3.11 -9.86 3.44
C GLY A 27 -1.75 -9.43 3.99
N ILE A 28 -1.79 -8.46 4.88
CA ILE A 28 -0.63 -7.90 5.60
C ILE A 28 -0.83 -8.05 7.12
N ASP A 29 -0.28 -7.14 7.91
CA ASP A 29 -0.39 -7.12 9.37
C ASP A 29 -1.86 -7.08 9.81
N SER A 30 -2.26 -8.00 10.69
CA SER A 30 -3.67 -8.18 11.12
C SER A 30 -4.36 -6.94 11.71
N GLY A 31 -3.59 -5.97 12.22
CA GLY A 31 -4.12 -4.71 12.75
C GLY A 31 -4.26 -3.58 11.72
N ALA A 32 -3.89 -3.80 10.46
CA ALA A 32 -3.99 -2.78 9.43
C ALA A 32 -5.45 -2.55 9.02
N GLY A 33 -5.85 -1.28 8.82
CA GLY A 33 -7.23 -0.93 8.43
C GLY A 33 -7.69 -1.59 7.13
N ILE A 34 -6.77 -1.85 6.19
CA ILE A 34 -7.10 -2.57 4.95
C ILE A 34 -7.52 -4.02 5.22
N MET A 35 -7.01 -4.67 6.28
CA MET A 35 -7.43 -6.02 6.65
C MET A 35 -8.88 -6.03 7.11
N GLU A 36 -9.26 -5.06 7.94
CA GLU A 36 -10.66 -4.89 8.36
C GLU A 36 -11.58 -4.62 7.16
N ALA A 37 -11.18 -3.71 6.26
CA ALA A 37 -11.92 -3.45 5.04
C ALA A 37 -12.06 -4.70 4.15
N THR A 38 -11.02 -5.53 4.08
CA THR A 38 -11.07 -6.79 3.33
C THR A 38 -11.97 -7.84 3.96
N GLU A 39 -11.98 -7.99 5.30
CA GLU A 39 -12.94 -8.87 5.97
C GLU A 39 -14.39 -8.42 5.70
N ARG A 40 -14.66 -7.10 5.77
CA ARG A 40 -15.97 -6.57 5.39
C ARG A 40 -16.31 -6.86 3.93
N ALA A 41 -15.33 -6.74 3.02
CA ALA A 41 -15.55 -7.04 1.61
C ALA A 41 -15.89 -8.52 1.40
N ILE A 42 -15.23 -9.44 2.14
CA ILE A 42 -15.56 -10.87 2.12
C ILE A 42 -17.03 -11.07 2.54
N GLU A 43 -17.46 -10.45 3.63
CA GLU A 43 -18.85 -10.56 4.11
C GLU A 43 -19.87 -9.93 3.14
N GLU A 44 -19.64 -8.69 2.71
CA GLU A 44 -20.60 -7.93 1.92
C GLU A 44 -20.75 -8.49 0.51
N TYR A 45 -19.69 -8.99 -0.11
CA TYR A 45 -19.74 -9.64 -1.42
C TYR A 45 -20.05 -11.15 -1.33
N GLY A 46 -20.12 -11.72 -0.13
CA GLY A 46 -20.36 -13.16 0.06
C GLY A 46 -19.24 -14.01 -0.55
N LEU A 47 -17.99 -13.58 -0.37
CA LEU A 47 -16.83 -14.23 -0.98
C LEU A 47 -16.51 -15.54 -0.26
N ASN A 48 -16.27 -16.60 -1.03
CA ASN A 48 -15.84 -17.90 -0.52
C ASN A 48 -14.31 -17.93 -0.29
N TYR A 49 -13.80 -16.93 0.41
CA TYR A 49 -12.38 -16.69 0.61
C TYR A 49 -12.03 -16.57 2.08
N LYS A 50 -10.79 -16.95 2.39
CA LYS A 50 -10.17 -16.68 3.68
C LYS A 50 -9.10 -15.60 3.52
N LEU A 51 -9.17 -14.57 4.35
CA LEU A 51 -8.07 -13.61 4.47
C LEU A 51 -6.92 -14.21 5.28
N LEU A 52 -5.72 -14.20 4.70
CA LEU A 52 -4.50 -14.63 5.38
C LEU A 52 -3.73 -13.42 5.89
N SER A 53 -3.48 -13.37 7.20
CA SER A 53 -2.60 -12.38 7.80
C SER A 53 -1.13 -12.70 7.54
N GLY A 54 -0.32 -11.66 7.36
CA GLY A 54 1.13 -11.74 7.20
C GLY A 54 1.77 -10.40 7.52
N SER A 55 2.67 -9.95 6.65
CA SER A 55 3.23 -8.60 6.62
C SER A 55 3.31 -8.09 5.19
N GLY A 56 3.50 -6.77 5.02
CA GLY A 56 3.76 -6.15 3.72
C GLY A 56 4.81 -6.91 2.89
N PRO A 57 6.02 -7.17 3.43
CA PRO A 57 7.06 -7.92 2.73
C PRO A 57 6.68 -9.36 2.36
N THR A 58 5.95 -10.08 3.22
CA THR A 58 5.51 -11.44 2.87
C THR A 58 4.47 -11.44 1.77
N MET A 59 3.58 -10.44 1.75
CA MET A 59 2.58 -10.27 0.70
C MET A 59 3.24 -9.96 -0.63
N THR A 60 4.20 -9.03 -0.67
CA THR A 60 4.91 -8.70 -1.92
C THR A 60 5.76 -9.85 -2.43
N ALA A 61 6.36 -10.66 -1.54
CA ALA A 61 7.09 -11.88 -1.92
C ALA A 61 6.15 -12.96 -2.50
N ALA A 62 4.97 -13.16 -1.91
CA ALA A 62 3.97 -14.08 -2.43
C ALA A 62 3.46 -13.64 -3.81
N LEU A 63 3.20 -12.34 -3.97
CA LEU A 63 2.82 -11.72 -5.24
C LEU A 63 3.90 -11.93 -6.32
N ALA A 64 5.17 -11.63 -6.00
CA ALA A 64 6.28 -11.80 -6.94
C ALA A 64 6.41 -13.26 -7.41
N LYS A 65 6.33 -14.21 -6.48
CA LYS A 65 6.41 -15.65 -6.78
C LYS A 65 5.25 -16.13 -7.66
N ALA A 66 4.04 -15.64 -7.41
CA ALA A 66 2.87 -15.97 -8.22
C ALA A 66 3.03 -15.44 -9.65
N ILE A 67 3.50 -14.20 -9.81
CA ILE A 67 3.78 -13.59 -11.12
C ILE A 67 4.87 -14.36 -11.89
N GLU A 68 5.98 -14.70 -11.23
CA GLU A 68 7.06 -15.50 -11.84
C GLU A 68 6.55 -16.86 -12.34
N SER A 69 5.57 -17.43 -11.65
CA SER A 69 4.98 -18.73 -11.99
C SER A 69 3.73 -18.63 -12.87
N GLU A 70 3.35 -17.42 -13.33
CA GLU A 70 2.10 -17.14 -14.04
C GLU A 70 0.85 -17.71 -13.33
N LYS A 71 0.84 -17.66 -12.00
CA LYS A 71 -0.29 -18.12 -11.17
C LYS A 71 -1.19 -16.96 -10.78
N ALA A 72 -2.48 -17.25 -10.65
CA ALA A 72 -3.44 -16.32 -10.08
C ALA A 72 -3.12 -16.09 -8.59
N ILE A 73 -3.21 -14.84 -8.16
CA ILE A 73 -3.11 -14.43 -6.76
C ILE A 73 -3.94 -13.17 -6.56
N VAL A 74 -4.65 -13.10 -5.43
CA VAL A 74 -5.34 -11.90 -4.99
C VAL A 74 -4.74 -11.44 -3.67
N VAL A 75 -4.38 -10.16 -3.62
CA VAL A 75 -3.73 -9.54 -2.46
C VAL A 75 -4.43 -8.27 -2.03
N THR A 76 -4.33 -7.94 -0.73
CA THR A 76 -4.66 -6.60 -0.25
C THR A 76 -3.63 -5.62 -0.80
N GLY A 77 -4.07 -4.58 -1.51
CA GLY A 77 -3.17 -3.65 -2.19
C GLY A 77 -3.69 -2.21 -2.17
N TRP A 78 -2.74 -1.28 -2.07
CA TRP A 78 -2.96 0.16 -1.96
C TRP A 78 -1.94 0.90 -2.82
N ALA A 79 -2.27 2.14 -3.17
CA ALA A 79 -1.40 3.08 -3.85
C ALA A 79 -1.32 4.40 -3.07
N PRO A 80 -0.19 5.14 -3.14
CA PRO A 80 1.03 4.82 -3.90
C PRO A 80 1.83 3.64 -3.29
N HIS A 81 2.46 2.83 -4.14
CA HIS A 81 3.34 1.72 -3.74
C HIS A 81 4.21 1.25 -4.92
N TRP A 82 5.49 0.95 -4.66
CA TRP A 82 6.47 0.55 -5.70
C TRP A 82 6.02 -0.62 -6.58
N LYS A 83 5.28 -1.58 -5.99
CA LYS A 83 4.75 -2.77 -6.69
C LYS A 83 3.99 -2.48 -7.98
N PHE A 84 3.30 -1.34 -8.09
CA PHE A 84 2.56 -0.98 -9.32
C PHE A 84 3.50 -0.51 -10.45
N ALA A 85 4.72 -0.10 -10.13
CA ALA A 85 5.74 0.21 -11.14
C ALA A 85 6.56 -1.04 -11.52
N ARG A 86 6.76 -1.97 -10.58
CA ARG A 86 7.55 -3.19 -10.80
C ARG A 86 6.75 -4.31 -11.47
N PHE A 87 5.47 -4.42 -11.17
CA PHE A 87 4.59 -5.49 -11.64
C PHE A 87 3.41 -4.92 -12.42
N ASP A 88 2.98 -5.63 -13.44
CA ASP A 88 1.74 -5.33 -14.14
C ASP A 88 0.55 -5.84 -13.33
N LEU A 89 -0.08 -4.92 -12.59
CA LEU A 89 -1.16 -5.19 -11.63
C LEU A 89 -2.38 -4.36 -11.97
N LYS A 90 -3.56 -4.93 -11.72
CA LYS A 90 -4.83 -4.21 -11.77
C LYS A 90 -5.56 -4.22 -10.42
N ARG A 91 -6.28 -3.13 -10.16
CA ARG A 91 -7.24 -3.05 -9.05
C ARG A 91 -8.56 -3.63 -9.55
N LEU A 92 -9.17 -4.47 -8.72
CA LEU A 92 -10.52 -4.94 -9.00
C LEU A 92 -11.49 -3.80 -8.70
N GLU A 93 -12.52 -3.67 -9.52
CA GLU A 93 -13.63 -2.76 -9.28
C GLU A 93 -14.34 -3.13 -7.97
N ASP A 94 -14.76 -2.12 -7.21
CA ASP A 94 -15.48 -2.26 -5.95
C ASP A 94 -16.88 -1.60 -6.06
N PRO A 95 -17.87 -2.26 -6.71
CA PRO A 95 -19.21 -1.69 -6.93
C PRO A 95 -19.95 -1.25 -5.67
N LYS A 96 -19.65 -1.86 -4.51
CA LYS A 96 -20.24 -1.54 -3.20
C LYS A 96 -19.47 -0.48 -2.43
N GLY A 97 -18.27 -0.10 -2.88
CA GLY A 97 -17.45 0.93 -2.25
C GLY A 97 -16.97 0.57 -0.84
N VAL A 98 -16.74 -0.70 -0.55
CA VAL A 98 -16.31 -1.18 0.78
C VAL A 98 -14.95 -0.59 1.19
N TYR A 99 -14.08 -0.34 0.22
CA TYR A 99 -12.76 0.26 0.42
C TYR A 99 -12.76 1.79 0.36
N GLY A 100 -13.91 2.41 0.06
CA GLY A 100 -14.06 3.85 -0.10
C GLY A 100 -13.49 4.39 -1.42
N ASP A 101 -13.55 5.71 -1.57
CA ASP A 101 -13.07 6.43 -2.75
C ASP A 101 -11.59 6.83 -2.60
N VAL A 102 -11.27 8.12 -2.79
CA VAL A 102 -9.92 8.65 -2.65
C VAL A 102 -9.62 8.94 -1.18
N GLU A 103 -8.62 8.26 -0.65
CA GLU A 103 -8.12 8.46 0.72
C GLU A 103 -6.98 9.49 0.77
N ARG A 104 -6.61 9.89 1.98
CA ARG A 104 -5.45 10.75 2.26
C ARG A 104 -4.67 10.21 3.45
N ILE A 105 -3.36 10.32 3.38
CA ILE A 105 -2.46 10.00 4.49
C ILE A 105 -2.33 11.23 5.37
N HIS A 106 -2.60 11.08 6.67
CA HIS A 106 -2.57 12.16 7.65
C HIS A 106 -1.55 11.89 8.75
N ILE A 107 -0.78 12.92 9.11
CA ILE A 107 0.04 12.90 10.32
C ILE A 107 -0.85 13.26 11.52
N SER A 108 -0.79 12.44 12.56
CA SER A 108 -1.51 12.66 13.81
C SER A 108 -0.53 12.79 14.97
N ALA A 109 -0.82 13.70 15.91
CA ALA A 109 -0.02 13.91 17.11
C ALA A 109 -0.89 13.94 18.36
N ARG A 110 -0.26 13.76 19.53
CA ARG A 110 -0.97 13.87 20.82
C ARG A 110 -1.48 15.29 21.04
N LYS A 111 -2.49 15.43 21.91
CA LYS A 111 -2.96 16.74 22.38
C LYS A 111 -1.81 17.53 23.02
N GLY A 112 -1.76 18.83 22.76
CA GLY A 112 -0.71 19.75 23.22
C GLY A 112 0.62 19.67 22.46
N PHE A 113 0.76 18.78 21.47
CA PHE A 113 2.03 18.62 20.75
C PHE A 113 2.49 19.90 20.03
N VAL A 114 1.56 20.64 19.44
CA VAL A 114 1.85 21.90 18.73
C VAL A 114 2.38 22.97 19.69
N ASP A 115 1.85 23.01 20.91
CA ASP A 115 2.29 23.97 21.95
C ASP A 115 3.65 23.58 22.52
N ASP A 116 3.88 22.28 22.73
CA ASP A 116 5.12 21.76 23.32
C ASP A 116 6.30 21.77 22.32
N MET A 117 6.03 21.56 21.03
CA MET A 117 7.05 21.39 19.98
C MET A 117 6.66 22.15 18.68
N PRO A 118 6.58 23.49 18.70
CA PRO A 118 6.06 24.28 17.59
C PRO A 118 6.89 24.12 16.30
N GLU A 119 8.22 24.11 16.39
CA GLU A 119 9.09 23.94 15.20
C GLU A 119 8.92 22.55 14.55
N VAL A 120 8.78 21.50 15.36
CA VAL A 120 8.56 20.14 14.87
C VAL A 120 7.15 20.00 14.29
N ALA A 121 6.17 20.66 14.89
CA ALA A 121 4.81 20.71 14.38
C ALA A 121 4.74 21.43 13.01
N GLU A 122 5.48 22.52 12.84
CA GLU A 122 5.61 23.19 11.54
C GLU A 122 6.26 22.28 10.50
N PHE A 123 7.36 21.59 10.86
CA PHE A 123 7.98 20.59 9.98
C PHE A 123 6.98 19.56 9.47
N PHE A 124 6.24 18.91 10.39
CA PHE A 124 5.24 17.91 10.01
C PHE A 124 4.02 18.50 9.28
N SER A 125 3.73 19.79 9.45
CA SER A 125 2.67 20.47 8.71
C SER A 125 3.08 20.74 7.25
N ASN A 126 4.36 20.98 7.02
CA ASN A 126 4.96 21.15 5.69
C ASN A 126 5.26 19.82 5.00
N TYR A 127 5.50 18.75 5.78
CA TYR A 127 5.79 17.40 5.29
C TYR A 127 4.65 16.85 4.42
N LYS A 128 4.86 16.84 3.11
CA LYS A 128 3.91 16.35 2.11
C LYS A 128 4.66 15.70 0.96
N PHE A 129 4.06 14.65 0.43
CA PHE A 129 4.49 13.96 -0.78
C PHE A 129 3.38 14.02 -1.82
N THR A 130 3.77 14.07 -3.10
CA THR A 130 2.94 13.58 -4.19
C THR A 130 3.01 12.05 -4.28
N ASP A 131 2.07 11.43 -4.98
CA ASP A 131 2.09 9.97 -5.21
C ASP A 131 3.38 9.51 -5.89
N GLU A 132 3.91 10.31 -6.83
CA GLU A 132 5.16 10.03 -7.54
C GLU A 132 6.37 10.09 -6.60
N GLN A 133 6.46 11.11 -5.75
CA GLN A 133 7.57 11.27 -4.80
C GLN A 133 7.57 10.16 -3.74
N LEU A 134 6.39 9.82 -3.19
CA LEU A 134 6.29 8.73 -2.23
C LEU A 134 6.60 7.38 -2.89
N GLY A 135 6.09 7.17 -4.12
CA GLY A 135 6.38 5.98 -4.92
C GLY A 135 7.87 5.81 -5.22
N SER A 136 8.58 6.89 -5.59
CA SER A 136 10.01 6.83 -5.89
C SER A 136 10.87 6.56 -4.65
N LEU A 137 10.53 7.16 -3.49
CA LEU A 137 11.18 6.84 -2.22
C LEU A 137 10.98 5.36 -1.84
N MET A 138 9.75 4.85 -1.98
CA MET A 138 9.45 3.44 -1.71
C MET A 138 10.22 2.49 -2.64
N ALA A 139 10.39 2.85 -3.90
CA ALA A 139 11.17 2.08 -4.86
C ALA A 139 12.66 2.07 -4.50
N ALA A 140 13.24 3.22 -4.15
CA ALA A 140 14.63 3.32 -3.70
C ALA A 140 14.89 2.44 -2.47
N ILE A 141 14.00 2.46 -1.48
CA ILE A 141 14.11 1.61 -0.28
C ILE A 141 14.08 0.11 -0.65
N GLU A 142 13.21 -0.28 -1.56
CA GLU A 142 13.07 -1.67 -2.00
C GLU A 142 14.30 -2.13 -2.80
N ASP A 143 14.80 -1.30 -3.72
CA ASP A 143 15.97 -1.61 -4.55
C ASP A 143 17.27 -1.71 -3.73
N HIS A 144 17.36 -0.97 -2.61
CA HIS A 144 18.50 -1.01 -1.70
C HIS A 144 18.53 -2.26 -0.79
N GLY A 145 17.51 -3.12 -0.84
CA GLY A 145 17.63 -4.52 -0.37
C GLY A 145 17.84 -4.73 1.14
N GLY A 146 17.37 -3.82 1.99
CA GLY A 146 17.36 -4.02 3.45
C GLY A 146 17.97 -2.91 4.30
N GLU A 147 18.43 -1.81 3.68
CA GLU A 147 18.99 -0.65 4.39
C GLU A 147 18.14 0.62 4.15
N PRO A 148 16.90 0.66 4.69
CA PRO A 148 15.94 1.72 4.37
C PRO A 148 16.40 3.13 4.75
N ILE A 149 17.23 3.24 5.80
CA ILE A 149 17.77 4.54 6.25
C ILE A 149 18.79 5.09 5.25
N GLU A 150 19.62 4.23 4.68
CA GLU A 150 20.62 4.63 3.70
C GLU A 150 19.96 5.01 2.39
N ALA A 151 19.04 4.18 1.90
CA ALA A 151 18.22 4.49 0.73
C ALA A 151 17.44 5.81 0.87
N ALA A 152 16.81 6.04 2.02
CA ALA A 152 16.10 7.30 2.27
C ALA A 152 17.04 8.51 2.31
N ARG A 153 18.28 8.34 2.80
CA ARG A 153 19.29 9.40 2.81
C ARG A 153 19.77 9.72 1.40
N GLU A 154 20.06 8.72 0.59
CA GLU A 154 20.46 8.92 -0.80
C GLU A 154 19.35 9.60 -1.60
N TRP A 155 18.12 9.09 -1.49
CA TRP A 155 16.94 9.69 -2.11
C TRP A 155 16.74 11.15 -1.66
N MET A 156 16.95 11.45 -0.37
CA MET A 156 16.88 12.80 0.17
C MET A 156 17.89 13.74 -0.49
N LEU A 157 19.12 13.30 -0.74
CA LEU A 157 20.16 14.09 -1.42
C LEU A 157 19.82 14.36 -2.89
N GLU A 158 19.06 13.48 -3.53
CA GLU A 158 18.55 13.70 -4.89
C GLU A 158 17.29 14.58 -4.92
N ASN A 159 16.61 14.74 -3.78
CA ASN A 159 15.35 15.47 -3.63
C ASN A 159 15.46 16.62 -2.60
N GLU A 160 16.62 17.26 -2.52
CA GLU A 160 16.92 18.28 -1.50
C GLU A 160 15.92 19.44 -1.50
N GLU A 161 15.45 19.90 -2.66
CA GLU A 161 14.47 21.00 -2.74
C GLU A 161 13.18 20.65 -1.99
N LEU A 162 12.64 19.45 -2.20
CA LEU A 162 11.45 18.97 -1.52
C LEU A 162 11.70 18.86 -0.02
N VAL A 163 12.80 18.24 0.39
CA VAL A 163 13.11 17.99 1.80
C VAL A 163 13.33 19.32 2.54
N ASN A 164 14.04 20.26 1.91
CA ASN A 164 14.26 21.59 2.46
C ASN A 164 12.95 22.39 2.56
N SER A 165 11.96 22.13 1.69
CA SER A 165 10.63 22.76 1.79
C SER A 165 9.85 22.34 3.04
N TRP A 166 10.21 21.22 3.67
CA TRP A 166 9.60 20.79 4.92
C TRP A 166 10.16 21.52 6.14
N LEU A 167 11.38 22.06 6.05
CA LEU A 167 12.03 22.70 7.18
C LEU A 167 11.34 24.04 7.50
N PRO A 168 11.13 24.37 8.80
CA PRO A 168 10.62 25.68 9.20
C PRO A 168 11.49 26.83 8.68
N VAL A 169 10.85 27.92 8.27
CA VAL A 169 11.57 29.13 7.86
C VAL A 169 12.07 29.84 9.10
N LYS A 170 13.40 30.02 9.21
CA LYS A 170 14.03 30.79 10.29
C LYS A 170 13.84 32.30 10.13
#